data_AF-A0A928HXS0-F1
#
_entry.id   AF-A0A928HXS0-F1
#
_cell.length_a   1.000
_cell.length_b   1.000
_cell.length_c   1.000
_cell.angle_alpha   90.00
_cell.angle_beta   90.00
_cell.angle_gamma   90.00
#
_symmetry.space_group_name_H-M   'P 1'
#
loop_
_entity.id
_entity.type
_entity.pdbx_description
1 polymer ?
#
loop_
_entity_poly.entity_id
_entity_poly.type
_entity_poly.pdbx_seq_one_letter_code
_entity_poly.pdbx_strand_id
1 'polypeptide(L)'
;MQGPNYAAAKRIGRWRATVEQAAGRVISYNVGPLARTESVLSSGPLRAAYAGLERLGMPPLDAETAAELMAGLLVWDLTHPAPTTPDFLTDKAIDCGLFISPYRPNDLMAAAVLLGADGLARGRGTRGRRGQ
;
A
#
# COMPACT_ATOMS: atom_id res chain seq x y z
N MET A 1 -2.65 -11.32 13.16
CA MET A 1 -3.37 -10.05 13.29
C MET A 1 -2.50 -9.14 14.14
N GLN A 2 -2.12 -7.96 13.64
CA GLN A 2 -1.25 -7.05 14.41
C GLN A 2 -2.09 -6.39 15.52
N GLY A 3 -1.55 -6.29 16.74
CA GLY A 3 -2.31 -5.94 17.95
C GLY A 3 -2.84 -4.50 18.00
N PRO A 4 -3.53 -4.10 19.09
CA PRO A 4 -4.12 -2.78 19.25
C PRO A 4 -3.14 -1.62 18.99
N ASN A 5 -1.87 -1.79 19.37
CA ASN A 5 -0.83 -0.78 19.14
C ASN A 5 -0.57 -0.55 17.64
N TYR A 6 -0.56 -1.60 16.82
CA TYR A 6 -0.42 -1.45 15.37
C TYR A 6 -1.64 -0.79 14.74
N ALA A 7 -2.83 -1.16 15.22
CA ALA A 7 -4.07 -0.58 14.73
C ALA A 7 -4.15 0.93 15.05
N ALA A 8 -3.65 1.35 16.21
CA ALA A 8 -3.48 2.76 16.57
C ALA A 8 -2.43 3.45 15.68
N ALA A 9 -1.26 2.83 15.51
CA ALA A 9 -0.19 3.36 14.67
C ALA A 9 -0.62 3.60 13.22
N LYS A 10 -1.49 2.75 12.66
CA LYS A 10 -2.04 2.95 11.31
C LYS A 10 -3.12 4.05 11.22
N ARG A 11 -3.73 4.44 12.33
CA ARG A 11 -4.82 5.44 12.37
C ARG A 11 -4.36 6.83 12.83
N ILE A 12 -3.25 6.92 13.57
CA ILE A 12 -2.79 8.19 14.17
C ILE A 12 -2.50 9.28 13.11
N GLY A 13 -1.95 8.90 11.96
CA GLY A 13 -1.69 9.84 10.87
C GLY A 13 -2.97 10.52 10.36
N ARG A 14 -4.04 9.74 10.16
CA ARG A 14 -5.36 10.26 9.76
C ARG A 14 -5.96 11.16 10.83
N TRP A 15 -5.92 10.73 12.10
CA TRP A 15 -6.41 11.56 13.21
C TRP A 15 -5.69 12.91 13.26
N ARG A 16 -4.36 12.92 13.13
CA ARG A 16 -3.60 14.17 13.15
C ARG A 16 -3.96 15.05 11.95
N ALA A 17 -4.08 14.48 10.76
CA ALA A 17 -4.54 15.21 9.57
C ALA A 17 -5.91 15.89 9.80
N THR A 18 -6.89 15.19 10.40
CA THR A 18 -8.21 15.76 10.70
C THR A 18 -8.13 16.94 11.67
N VAL A 19 -7.36 16.80 12.76
CA VAL A 19 -7.23 17.86 13.77
C VAL A 19 -6.59 19.12 13.18
N GLU A 20 -5.54 18.94 12.36
CA GLU A 20 -4.81 20.07 11.79
C GLU A 20 -5.59 20.75 10.66
N GLN A 21 -6.34 19.98 9.88
CA GLN A 21 -7.28 20.50 8.87
C GLN A 21 -8.40 21.32 9.53
N ALA A 22 -8.96 20.84 10.65
CA ALA A 22 -9.95 21.58 11.44
C ALA A 22 -9.38 22.88 12.05
N ALA A 23 -8.06 22.94 12.27
CA ALA A 23 -7.34 24.14 12.68
C ALA A 23 -6.98 25.09 11.51
N GLY A 24 -7.47 24.82 10.30
CA GLY A 24 -7.25 25.65 9.11
C GLY A 24 -5.86 25.51 8.48
N ARG A 25 -5.10 24.45 8.81
CA ARG A 25 -3.79 24.19 8.19
C ARG A 25 -3.94 23.47 6.86
N VAL A 26 -3.02 23.74 5.94
CA VAL A 26 -2.89 22.98 4.69
C VAL A 26 -2.32 21.60 5.02
N ILE A 27 -2.99 20.55 4.54
CA ILE A 27 -2.63 19.15 4.83
C ILE A 27 -2.51 18.37 3.53
N SER A 28 -1.41 17.64 3.40
CA SER A 28 -1.21 16.58 2.39
C SER A 28 -1.27 15.23 3.10
N TYR A 29 -2.40 14.54 2.99
CA TYR A 29 -2.59 13.18 3.51
C TYR A 29 -3.18 12.30 2.42
N ASN A 30 -2.33 11.46 1.83
CA ASN A 30 -2.70 10.60 0.71
C ASN A 30 -2.41 9.14 1.05
N VAL A 31 -3.28 8.24 0.57
CA VAL A 31 -3.00 6.81 0.59
C VAL A 31 -2.09 6.52 -0.59
N GLY A 32 -0.85 6.12 -0.31
CA GLY A 32 0.12 5.84 -1.35
C GLY A 32 -0.27 4.65 -2.23
N PRO A 33 0.26 4.59 -3.46
CA PRO A 33 0.01 3.48 -4.36
C PRO A 33 0.60 2.19 -3.79
N LEU A 34 0.11 1.05 -4.30
CA LEU A 34 0.65 -0.25 -3.96
C LEU A 34 2.12 -0.35 -4.44
N ALA A 35 3.06 -0.62 -3.54
CA ALA A 35 4.49 -0.54 -3.87
C ALA A 35 5.34 -1.67 -3.24
N ARG A 36 6.33 -2.16 -4.00
CA ARG A 36 7.29 -3.20 -3.59
C ARG A 36 8.35 -2.65 -2.62
N THR A 37 7.95 -2.34 -1.39
CA THR A 37 8.92 -1.90 -0.37
C THR A 37 9.59 -3.09 0.32
N GLU A 38 10.83 -2.91 0.77
CA GLU A 38 11.59 -3.94 1.49
C GLU A 38 10.82 -4.48 2.70
N SER A 39 10.20 -3.58 3.47
CA SER A 39 9.41 -3.95 4.65
C SER A 39 8.23 -4.88 4.33
N VAL A 40 7.58 -4.70 3.18
CA VAL A 40 6.48 -5.57 2.72
C VAL A 40 7.01 -6.91 2.27
N LEU A 41 8.07 -6.90 1.45
CA LEU A 41 8.66 -8.10 0.86
C LEU A 41 9.41 -8.98 1.86
N SER A 42 9.73 -8.45 3.04
CA SER A 42 10.33 -9.20 4.15
C SER A 42 9.44 -10.34 4.68
N SER A 43 8.13 -10.28 4.43
CA SER A 43 7.20 -11.33 4.83
C SER A 43 6.84 -12.26 3.67
N GLY A 44 6.93 -13.57 3.92
CA GLY A 44 6.60 -14.60 2.93
C GLY A 44 5.21 -14.43 2.31
N PRO A 45 4.12 -14.36 3.12
CA PRO A 45 2.77 -14.22 2.60
C PRO A 45 2.54 -12.97 1.76
N LEU A 46 3.08 -11.80 2.16
CA LEU A 46 2.93 -10.58 1.36
C LEU A 46 3.72 -10.66 0.06
N ARG A 47 4.93 -11.25 0.09
CA ARG A 47 5.70 -11.49 -1.13
C ARG A 47 4.92 -12.37 -2.13
N ALA A 48 4.24 -13.40 -1.63
CA ALA A 48 3.35 -14.24 -2.44
C ALA A 48 2.17 -13.44 -2.99
N ALA A 49 1.51 -12.64 -2.15
CA ALA A 49 0.42 -11.77 -2.55
C ALA A 49 0.84 -10.82 -3.68
N TYR A 50 2.00 -10.17 -3.54
CA TYR A 50 2.50 -9.21 -4.52
C TYR A 50 2.84 -9.88 -5.85
N ALA A 51 3.44 -11.08 -5.83
CA ALA A 51 3.65 -11.88 -7.03
C ALA A 51 2.33 -12.31 -7.70
N GLY A 52 1.30 -12.63 -6.92
CA GLY A 52 -0.02 -12.94 -7.45
C GLY A 52 -0.76 -11.74 -8.03
N LEU A 53 -0.59 -10.55 -7.45
CA LEU A 53 -1.16 -9.31 -7.96
C LEU A 53 -0.65 -8.96 -9.36
N GLU A 54 0.64 -9.17 -9.62
CA GLU A 54 1.18 -9.03 -10.97
C GLU A 54 0.49 -9.96 -11.98
N ARG A 55 0.23 -11.22 -11.59
CA ARG A 55 -0.49 -12.20 -12.44
C ARG A 55 -1.95 -11.82 -12.66
N LEU A 56 -2.55 -11.07 -11.74
CA LEU A 56 -3.89 -10.52 -11.85
C LEU A 56 -3.96 -9.23 -12.68
N GLY A 57 -2.85 -8.77 -13.25
CA GLY A 57 -2.79 -7.52 -14.01
C GLY A 57 -2.78 -6.27 -13.14
N MET A 58 -2.46 -6.41 -11.86
CA MET A 58 -2.39 -5.33 -10.87
C MET A 58 -0.96 -5.18 -10.34
N PRO A 59 0.03 -4.86 -11.20
CA PRO A 59 1.42 -4.83 -10.78
C PRO A 59 1.64 -3.74 -9.73
N PRO A 60 2.23 -4.09 -8.57
CA PRO A 60 2.72 -3.08 -7.64
C PRO A 60 3.76 -2.19 -8.32
N LEU A 61 3.84 -0.93 -7.93
CA LEU A 61 4.91 -0.03 -8.36
C LEU A 61 6.23 -0.37 -7.66
N ASP A 62 7.33 0.06 -8.26
CA ASP A 62 8.61 0.08 -7.55
C ASP A 62 8.59 1.16 -6.46
N ALA A 63 9.33 0.92 -5.38
CA ALA A 63 9.31 1.80 -4.20
C ALA A 63 9.75 3.23 -4.54
N GLU A 64 10.71 3.38 -5.44
CA GLU A 64 11.21 4.68 -5.91
C GLU A 64 10.12 5.44 -6.69
N THR A 65 9.51 4.80 -7.68
CA THR A 65 8.39 5.40 -8.44
C THR A 65 7.23 5.80 -7.53
N ALA A 66 6.88 4.96 -6.56
CA ALA A 66 5.84 5.29 -5.59
C ALA A 66 6.21 6.52 -4.74
N ALA A 67 7.47 6.65 -4.34
CA ALA A 67 7.96 7.81 -3.59
C ALA A 67 7.94 9.09 -4.44
N GLU A 68 8.36 9.01 -5.71
CA GLU A 68 8.32 10.13 -6.65
C GLU A 68 6.89 10.63 -6.89
N LEU A 69 5.94 9.71 -7.10
CA LEU A 69 4.53 10.06 -7.25
C LEU A 69 3.97 10.74 -6.00
N MET A 70 4.29 10.23 -4.82
CA MET A 70 3.87 10.83 -3.56
C MET A 70 4.51 12.20 -3.32
N ALA A 71 5.75 12.42 -3.75
CA ALA A 71 6.41 13.73 -3.71
C ALA A 71 5.75 14.72 -4.67
N GLY A 72 5.42 14.30 -5.89
CA GLY A 72 4.65 15.10 -6.84
C GLY A 72 3.28 15.49 -6.28
N LEU A 73 2.59 14.55 -5.63
CA LEU A 73 1.29 14.81 -5.01
C LEU A 73 1.39 15.77 -3.82
N LEU A 74 2.46 15.71 -3.03
CA LEU A 74 2.73 16.70 -1.98
C LEU A 74 2.88 18.10 -2.57
N VAL A 75 3.67 18.26 -3.63
CA VAL A 75 3.84 19.56 -4.32
C VAL A 75 2.51 20.04 -4.89
N TRP A 76 1.71 19.14 -5.46
CA TRP A 76 0.37 19.45 -5.93
C TRP A 76 -0.53 19.96 -4.81
N ASP A 77 -0.60 19.27 -3.67
CA ASP A 77 -1.43 19.66 -2.53
C ASP A 77 -1.00 21.01 -1.92
N LEU A 78 0.30 21.34 -1.95
CA LEU A 78 0.81 22.64 -1.50
C LEU A 78 0.45 23.78 -2.46
N THR A 79 0.29 23.49 -3.76
CA THR A 79 0.01 24.49 -4.80
C THR A 79 -1.48 24.61 -5.13
N HIS A 80 -2.28 23.61 -4.76
CA HIS A 80 -3.72 23.52 -5.00
C HIS A 80 -4.48 23.20 -3.71
N PRO A 81 -4.47 24.11 -2.72
CA PRO A 81 -5.17 23.88 -1.45
C PRO A 81 -6.67 23.68 -1.70
N ALA A 82 -7.17 22.51 -1.29
CA ALA A 82 -8.57 22.14 -1.39
C ALA A 82 -9.34 22.58 -0.13
N PRO A 83 -10.65 22.85 -0.24
CA PRO A 83 -11.50 23.14 0.92
C PRO A 83 -11.54 21.96 1.90
N THR A 84 -11.70 22.27 3.18
CA THR A 84 -11.82 21.27 4.24
C THR A 84 -13.09 20.43 4.04
N THR A 85 -12.91 19.13 3.80
CA THR A 85 -13.99 18.14 3.76
C THR A 85 -14.04 17.33 5.04
N PRO A 86 -15.23 16.90 5.51
CA PRO A 86 -15.35 16.09 6.72
C PRO A 86 -14.87 14.64 6.53
N ASP A 87 -14.74 14.18 5.28
CA ASP A 87 -14.17 12.88 4.94
C ASP A 87 -12.85 13.02 4.16
N PHE A 88 -12.16 11.89 4.02
CA PHE A 88 -10.91 11.76 3.28
C PHE A 88 -11.14 11.09 1.92
N LEU A 89 -12.33 11.23 1.35
CA LEU A 89 -12.53 10.82 -0.04
C LEU A 89 -11.72 11.78 -0.92
N THR A 90 -10.98 11.21 -1.87
CA THR A 90 -10.07 11.97 -2.73
C THR A 90 -10.19 11.48 -4.15
N ASP A 91 -10.15 12.41 -5.08
CA ASP A 91 -10.01 12.17 -6.53
C ASP A 91 -8.55 11.88 -6.93
N LYS A 92 -7.61 12.01 -5.99
CA LYS A 92 -6.17 11.79 -6.18
C LYS A 92 -5.76 10.32 -6.04
N ALA A 93 -6.70 9.39 -6.22
CA ALA A 93 -6.43 7.97 -6.13
C ALA A 93 -5.55 7.54 -7.31
N ILE A 94 -4.39 6.93 -7.00
CA ILE A 94 -3.52 6.33 -8.02
C ILE A 94 -4.00 4.89 -8.23
N ASP A 95 -4.60 4.63 -9.40
CA ASP A 95 -5.06 3.28 -9.74
C ASP A 95 -3.87 2.38 -10.09
N CYS A 96 -3.75 1.26 -9.37
CA CYS A 96 -2.79 0.21 -9.67
C CYS A 96 -3.52 -1.02 -10.25
N GLY A 97 -4.44 -0.79 -11.19
CA GLY A 97 -5.26 -1.82 -11.84
C GLY A 97 -6.50 -2.25 -11.05
N LEU A 98 -6.87 -1.53 -9.99
CA LEU A 98 -8.04 -1.85 -9.18
C LEU A 98 -9.34 -1.49 -9.89
N PHE A 99 -9.36 -0.39 -10.65
CA PHE A 99 -10.57 0.09 -11.32
C PHE A 99 -11.04 -0.82 -12.45
N ILE A 100 -10.12 -1.56 -13.06
CA ILE A 100 -10.42 -2.56 -14.10
C ILE A 100 -10.47 -3.99 -13.54
N SER A 101 -10.27 -4.17 -12.24
CA SER A 101 -10.19 -5.50 -11.63
C SER A 101 -11.54 -6.21 -11.69
N PRO A 102 -11.60 -7.47 -12.15
CA PRO A 102 -12.83 -8.26 -12.09
C PRO A 102 -13.13 -8.79 -10.67
N TYR A 103 -12.21 -8.60 -9.72
CA TYR A 103 -12.34 -9.06 -8.35
C TYR A 103 -12.91 -7.97 -7.44
N ARG A 104 -13.64 -8.37 -6.41
CA ARG A 104 -14.03 -7.46 -5.33
C ARG A 104 -12.77 -7.04 -4.55
N PRO A 105 -12.63 -5.77 -4.16
CA PRO A 105 -11.44 -5.28 -3.43
C PRO A 105 -11.09 -6.12 -2.19
N ASN A 106 -12.10 -6.58 -1.45
CA ASN A 106 -11.90 -7.36 -0.22
C ASN A 106 -11.41 -8.79 -0.48
N ASP A 107 -11.69 -9.36 -1.65
CA ASP A 107 -11.34 -10.74 -2.01
C ASP A 107 -9.97 -10.82 -2.72
N LEU A 108 -9.53 -9.69 -3.27
CA LEU A 108 -8.33 -9.57 -4.11
C LEU A 108 -7.07 -10.13 -3.42
N MET A 109 -6.86 -9.82 -2.14
CA MET A 109 -5.66 -10.24 -1.42
C MET A 109 -5.60 -11.75 -1.20
N ALA A 110 -6.74 -12.38 -0.92
CA ALA A 110 -6.79 -13.82 -0.77
C ALA A 110 -6.52 -14.52 -2.11
N ALA A 111 -7.14 -14.03 -3.20
CA ALA A 111 -6.91 -14.53 -4.54
C ALA A 111 -5.44 -14.38 -4.97
N ALA A 112 -4.84 -13.21 -4.72
CA ALA A 112 -3.45 -12.95 -5.05
C ALA A 112 -2.48 -13.85 -4.27
N VAL A 113 -2.69 -14.04 -2.96
CA VAL A 113 -1.86 -14.97 -2.16
C VAL A 113 -1.91 -16.38 -2.73
N LEU A 114 -3.10 -16.87 -3.09
CA LEU A 114 -3.28 -18.21 -3.64
C LEU A 114 -2.55 -18.36 -4.98
N LEU A 115 -2.66 -17.36 -5.86
CA LEU A 115 -2.02 -17.35 -7.17
C LEU A 115 -0.49 -17.21 -7.11
N GLY A 116 0.07 -16.60 -6.06
CA GLY A 116 1.51 -16.46 -5.86
C GLY A 116 2.13 -17.48 -4.90
N ALA A 117 1.35 -18.46 -4.43
CA ALA A 117 1.80 -19.44 -3.43
C ALA A 117 2.94 -20.35 -3.92
N ASP A 118 3.12 -20.51 -5.24
CA ASP A 118 4.25 -21.26 -5.81
C ASP A 118 5.61 -20.66 -5.43
N GLY A 119 5.68 -19.34 -5.22
CA GLY A 119 6.87 -18.65 -4.72
C GLY A 119 7.20 -18.92 -3.24
N LEU A 120 6.22 -19.30 -2.42
CA LEU A 120 6.41 -19.66 -1.02
C LEU A 120 7.09 -21.03 -0.86
N ALA A 121 6.75 -21.98 -1.73
CA ALA A 121 7.29 -23.35 -1.68
C ALA A 121 8.78 -23.37 -2.07
N ARG A 122 9.18 -22.57 -3.06
CA ARG A 122 10.57 -22.50 -3.56
C ARG A 122 11.55 -21.87 -2.53
N GLY A 123 11.08 -21.00 -1.64
CA GLY A 123 11.93 -20.30 -0.65
C GLY A 123 12.36 -21.14 0.56
N ARG A 124 11.77 -22.32 0.79
CA ARG A 124 12.14 -23.21 1.92
C ARG A 124 13.26 -24.21 1.58
N GLY A 125 13.65 -24.33 0.30
CA GLY A 125 14.57 -25.37 -0.16
C GLY A 125 16.08 -25.11 0.03
N THR A 126 16.50 -23.91 0.48
CA THR A 126 17.92 -23.51 0.43
C THR A 126 18.58 -23.23 1.79
N ARG A 127 17.86 -23.40 2.92
CA ARG A 127 18.40 -23.10 4.27
C ARG A 127 18.84 -24.34 5.07
N GLY A 128 19.27 -25.40 4.37
CA GLY A 128 19.61 -26.68 4.97
C GLY A 128 20.83 -27.35 4.36
N ARG A 129 21.90 -26.61 4.03
CA ARG A 129 23.21 -27.21 3.74
C ARG A 129 24.33 -26.16 3.75
N ARG A 130 24.83 -25.79 4.93
CA ARG A 130 26.17 -25.21 5.15
C ARG A 130 26.50 -25.30 6.63
N GLY A 131 26.83 -26.51 7.04
CA GLY A 131 27.56 -26.82 8.25
C GLY A 131 28.57 -27.88 7.87
N GLN A 132 29.80 -27.44 7.64
CA GLN A 132 31.08 -28.15 7.76
C GLN A 132 32.19 -27.15 7.42
#